data_AF-A0A922PTY9-F1
#
_entry.id   AF-A0A922PTY9-F1
#
_cell.length_a   1.000
_cell.length_b   1.000
_cell.length_c   1.000
_cell.angle_alpha   90.00
_cell.angle_beta   90.00
_cell.angle_gamma   90.00
#
_symmetry.space_group_name_H-M   'P 1'
#
loop_
_entity.id
_entity.type
_entity.pdbx_description
1 polymer ?
#
loop_
_entity_poly.entity_id
_entity_poly.type
_entity_poly.pdbx_seq_one_letter_code
_entity_poly.pdbx_strand_id
1 'polypeptide(L)'
;MEHGTFLIVSFNLTTQTYEYRNRLTRQHLVQPRIGQATPQYKWGAERITTENAASYPELTDVMRHIDRDMETDLIVEYMKGDGVNG
;
A
#
# COMPACT_ATOMS: atom_id res chain seq x y z
N MET A 1 6.77 19.50 5.65
CA MET A 1 7.29 18.77 4.48
C MET A 1 6.08 18.23 3.75
N GLU A 2 5.92 18.52 2.46
CA GLU A 2 4.81 17.96 1.69
C GLU A 2 5.03 16.45 1.50
N HIS A 3 3.99 15.66 1.78
CA HIS A 3 3.98 14.24 1.45
C HIS A 3 3.57 14.11 -0.01
N GLY A 4 4.48 13.66 -0.87
CA GLY A 4 4.18 13.38 -2.26
C GLY A 4 3.42 12.06 -2.40
N THR A 5 2.24 12.09 -3.00
CA THR A 5 1.42 10.90 -3.28
C THR A 5 1.54 10.52 -4.75
N PHE A 6 1.74 9.23 -5.02
CA PHE A 6 1.73 8.67 -6.37
C PHE A 6 0.59 7.66 -6.49
N LEU A 7 -0.19 7.77 -7.57
CA LEU A 7 -1.28 6.84 -7.88
C LEU A 7 -0.91 6.03 -9.13
N ILE A 8 -0.99 4.71 -9.04
CA ILE A 8 -0.78 3.80 -10.17
C ILE A 8 -2.12 3.14 -10.51
N VAL A 9 -2.63 3.42 -11.72
CA VAL A 9 -3.84 2.80 -12.25
C VAL A 9 -3.44 1.73 -13.26
N SER A 10 -3.91 0.50 -13.05
CA SER A 10 -3.66 -0.62 -13.97
C SER A 10 -4.99 -1.22 -14.43
N PHE A 11 -5.11 -1.48 -15.73
CA PHE A 11 -6.32 -2.08 -16.31
C PHE A 11 -6.16 -3.59 -16.48
N ASN A 12 -7.23 -4.33 -16.16
CA ASN A 12 -7.39 -5.76 -16.46
C ASN A 12 -6.25 -6.67 -15.95
N LEU A 13 -5.86 -6.50 -14.69
CA LEU A 13 -4.92 -7.41 -14.04
C LEU A 13 -5.64 -8.65 -13.51
N THR A 14 -5.03 -9.82 -13.74
CA THR A 14 -5.40 -11.05 -13.03
C THR A 14 -5.12 -10.88 -11.53
N THR A 15 -5.88 -11.57 -10.68
CA THR A 15 -5.67 -11.55 -9.22
C THR A 15 -4.22 -11.91 -8.86
N GLN A 16 -3.67 -12.95 -9.48
CA GLN A 16 -2.28 -13.35 -9.27
C GLN A 16 -1.28 -12.24 -9.61
N THR A 17 -1.48 -11.53 -10.73
CA THR A 17 -0.60 -10.41 -11.13
C THR A 17 -0.73 -9.23 -10.19
N TYR A 18 -1.96 -8.91 -9.77
CA TYR A 18 -2.25 -7.85 -8.81
C TYR A 18 -1.54 -8.10 -7.48
N GLU A 19 -1.71 -9.29 -6.90
CA GLU A 19 -1.08 -9.66 -5.62
C GLU A 19 0.44 -9.69 -5.73
N TYR A 20 0.98 -10.31 -6.79
CA TYR A 20 2.42 -10.42 -7.00
C TYR A 20 3.08 -9.04 -7.10
N ARG A 21 2.52 -8.13 -7.92
CA ARG A 21 3.07 -6.78 -8.09
C ARG A 21 3.00 -5.98 -6.80
N ASN A 22 1.87 -5.98 -6.11
CA ASN A 22 1.75 -5.25 -4.83
C ASN A 22 2.72 -5.77 -3.78
N ARG A 23 2.89 -7.10 -3.67
CA ARG A 23 3.87 -7.69 -2.75
C ARG A 23 5.30 -7.27 -3.10
N LEU A 24 5.70 -7.35 -4.37
CA LEU A 24 7.04 -6.94 -4.79
C LEU A 24 7.29 -5.44 -4.56
N THR A 25 6.29 -4.60 -4.85
CA THR A 25 6.40 -3.15 -4.62
C THR A 25 6.63 -2.86 -3.14
N ARG A 26 5.80 -3.43 -2.24
CA ARG A 26 6.00 -3.29 -0.78
C ARG A 26 7.41 -3.72 -0.36
N GLN A 27 7.89 -4.86 -0.85
CA GLN A 27 9.24 -5.36 -0.55
C GLN A 27 10.36 -4.41 -1.00
N HIS A 28 10.24 -3.82 -2.19
CA HIS A 28 11.25 -2.89 -2.70
C HIS A 28 11.19 -1.51 -2.07
N LEU A 29 10.02 -1.08 -1.58
CA LEU A 29 9.87 0.21 -0.90
C LEU A 29 10.56 0.26 0.49
N VAL A 30 10.90 -0.88 1.08
CA VAL A 30 11.66 -0.95 2.35
C VAL A 30 13.18 -0.83 2.13
N GLN A 31 13.65 -0.98 0.90
CA GLN A 31 15.06 -1.03 0.54
C GLN A 31 15.73 0.32 0.18
N PRO A 32 15.05 1.42 -0.23
CA PRO A 32 15.76 2.58 -0.75
C PRO A 32 16.43 3.36 0.37
N ARG A 33 17.73 3.58 0.24
CA ARG A 33 18.45 4.64 0.96
C ARG A 33 18.65 5.79 0.00
N ILE A 34 18.20 6.98 0.37
CA ILE A 34 18.41 8.21 -0.41
C ILE A 34 19.43 9.05 0.35
N GLY A 35 20.69 8.95 -0.07
CA GLY A 35 21.81 9.55 0.67
C GLY A 35 21.92 8.95 2.08
N GLN A 36 21.78 9.81 3.10
CA GLN A 36 21.79 9.41 4.52
C GLN A 36 20.38 9.16 5.09
N ALA A 37 19.32 9.35 4.30
CA ALA A 37 17.94 9.19 4.75
C ALA A 37 17.39 7.80 4.36
N THR A 38 16.65 7.21 5.29
CA THR A 38 15.79 6.04 5.02
C THR A 38 14.35 6.54 4.95
N PRO A 39 13.83 6.88 3.75
CA PRO A 39 12.44 7.28 3.59
C PRO A 39 11.49 6.16 4.04
N GLN A 40 10.44 6.54 4.77
CA GLN A 40 9.33 5.65 5.09
C GLN A 40 8.25 5.81 4.03
N TYR A 41 8.02 4.76 3.25
CA TYR A 41 6.95 4.73 2.27
C TYR A 41 5.76 3.95 2.83
N LYS A 42 4.56 4.47 2.59
CA LYS A 42 3.31 3.73 2.79
C LYS A 42 2.83 3.20 1.46
N TRP A 43 2.16 2.05 1.46
CA TRP A 43 1.63 1.47 0.24
C TRP A 43 0.24 0.86 0.47
N GLY A 44 -0.75 1.40 -0.23
CA GLY A 44 -2.10 0.85 -0.25
C GLY A 44 -2.47 0.41 -1.66
N ALA A 45 -3.35 -0.58 -1.78
CA ALA A 45 -3.86 -1.01 -3.07
C ALA A 45 -5.29 -1.54 -2.96
N GLU A 46 -6.12 -1.25 -3.96
CA GLU A 46 -7.47 -1.78 -4.08
C GLU A 46 -7.67 -2.39 -5.47
N ARG A 47 -8.34 -3.55 -5.53
CA ARG A 47 -8.71 -4.21 -6.79
C ARG A 47 -10.21 -4.04 -7.03
N ILE A 48 -10.54 -3.25 -8.05
CA ILE A 48 -11.91 -3.10 -8.53
C ILE A 48 -12.25 -4.25 -9.49
N THR A 49 -13.40 -4.88 -9.27
CA THR A 49 -13.97 -5.96 -10.06
C THR A 49 -15.43 -5.69 -10.37
N THR A 50 -16.03 -6.50 -11.24
CA THR A 50 -17.47 -6.43 -11.52
C THR A 50 -18.32 -6.65 -10.29
N GLU A 51 -17.83 -7.41 -9.31
CA GLU A 51 -18.56 -7.73 -8.08
C GLU A 51 -18.56 -6.58 -7.07
N ASN A 52 -17.50 -5.76 -7.02
CA ASN A 52 -17.35 -4.69 -6.03
C ASN A 52 -17.40 -3.26 -6.61
N ALA A 53 -17.45 -3.10 -7.94
CA ALA A 53 -17.44 -1.78 -8.59
C ALA A 53 -18.57 -0.86 -8.10
N ALA A 54 -19.74 -1.42 -7.78
CA ALA A 54 -20.88 -0.64 -7.27
C ALA A 54 -20.60 0.04 -5.92
N SER A 55 -19.62 -0.47 -5.14
CA SER A 55 -19.18 0.14 -3.88
C SER A 55 -18.26 1.35 -4.09
N TYR A 56 -17.81 1.59 -5.32
CA TYR A 56 -16.84 2.61 -5.69
C TYR A 56 -17.33 3.46 -6.86
N PRO A 57 -18.42 4.24 -6.68
CA PRO A 57 -18.99 5.06 -7.75
C PRO A 57 -18.03 6.18 -8.18
N GLU A 58 -17.18 6.67 -7.27
CA GLU A 58 -16.23 7.75 -7.52
C GLU A 58 -14.81 7.34 -7.12
N LEU A 59 -13.80 7.96 -7.74
CA LEU A 59 -12.39 7.72 -7.39
C LEU A 59 -12.11 7.97 -5.90
N THR A 60 -12.79 8.95 -5.29
CA THR A 60 -12.64 9.28 -3.87
C THR A 60 -13.01 8.13 -2.95
N ASP A 61 -13.92 7.25 -3.36
CA ASP A 61 -14.30 6.09 -2.54
C ASP A 61 -13.19 5.03 -2.55
N VAL A 62 -12.54 4.82 -3.69
CA VAL A 62 -11.36 3.95 -3.81
C VAL A 62 -10.21 4.52 -3.01
N MET A 63 -9.95 5.83 -3.13
CA MET A 63 -8.88 6.50 -2.39
C MET A 63 -9.06 6.37 -0.88
N ARG A 64 -10.29 6.50 -0.36
CA ARG A 64 -10.58 6.29 1.07
C ARG A 64 -10.21 4.89 1.55
N HIS A 65 -10.40 3.86 0.73
CA HIS A 65 -10.01 2.49 1.06
C HIS A 65 -8.49 2.32 1.03
N ILE A 66 -7.82 2.85 0.01
CA ILE A 66 -6.36 2.83 -0.12
C ILE A 66 -5.70 3.58 1.04
N ASP A 67 -6.22 4.73 1.43
CA ASP A 67 -5.72 5.54 2.55
C ASP A 67 -5.80 4.76 3.87
N ARG A 68 -6.92 4.07 4.11
CA ARG A 68 -7.07 3.20 5.29
C ARG A 68 -6.05 2.06 5.29
N ASP A 69 -5.83 1.39 4.15
CA ASP A 69 -4.82 0.33 4.04
C ASP A 69 -3.42 0.87 4.40
N MET A 70 -3.07 2.05 3.88
CA MET A 70 -1.82 2.76 4.20
C MET A 70 -1.70 3.19 5.68
N GLU A 71 -2.81 3.49 6.36
CA GLU A 71 -2.81 3.80 7.80
C GLU A 71 -2.49 2.55 8.63
N THR A 72 -3.05 1.39 8.29
CA THR A 72 -2.78 0.12 8.97
C THR A 72 -1.38 -0.44 8.73
N ASP A 73 -0.73 -0.09 7.61
CA ASP A 73 0.61 -0.59 7.26
C ASP A 73 1.70 -0.16 8.28
N LEU A 74 1.47 0.92 9.06
CA LEU A 74 2.38 1.38 10.13
C LEU A 74 2.35 0.51 11.40
N ILE A 75 1.26 -0.23 11.66
CA ILE A 75 1.05 -0.92 12.95
C ILE A 75 1.81 -2.26 13.01
N VAL A 76 2.18 -2.84 11.87
CA VAL A 76 2.82 -4.17 11.82
C VAL A 76 4.30 -4.14 12.22
N GLU A 77 5.01 -3.00 12.09
CA GLU A 77 6.41 -2.91 12.52
C GLU A 77 6.58 -2.79 14.04
N TYR A 78 5.64 -2.15 14.76
CA TYR A 78 5.74 -2.00 16.21
C TYR A 78 5.48 -3.32 16.97
N MET A 79 4.61 -4.20 16.45
CA MET A 79 4.31 -5.48 17.11
C MET A 79 5.39 -6.56 16.95
N LYS A 80 6.38 -6.36 16.07
CA LYS A 80 7.55 -7.24 15.98
C LYS A 80 8.71 -6.82 16.89
N GLY A 81 8.63 -5.66 17.53
CA GLY A 81 9.64 -5.14 18.47
C GLY A 81 9.48 -5.62 19.91
N ASP A 82 8.26 -5.96 20.34
CA ASP A 82 7.96 -6.31 21.74
C ASP A 82 8.00 -7.83 22.03
N GLY A 83 8.55 -8.62 21.11
CA GLY A 83 8.59 -10.09 21.19
C GLY A 83 9.95 -10.73 21.49
N VAL A 84 10.98 -9.96 21.84
CA VAL A 84 12.27 -10.49 22.29
C VAL A 84 12.73 -9.72 23.51
N ASN A 85 12.21 -10.10 24.67
CA ASN A 85 12.91 -10.16 25.97
C ASN A 85 11.90 -10.50 27.07
N GLY A 86 11.80 -11.79 27.36
CA GLY A 86 11.08 -12.38 28.49
C GLY A 86 11.47 -13.84 28.61
#